data_AF-Q2FCZ0-F1
#
_entry.id   AF-Q2FCZ0-F1
#
_cell.length_a   1.000
_cell.length_b   1.000
_cell.length_c   1.000
_cell.angle_alpha   90.00
_cell.angle_beta   90.00
_cell.angle_gamma   90.00
#
_symmetry.space_group_name_H-M   'P 1'
#
loop_
_entity.id
_entity.type
_entity.pdbx_description
1 polymer ?
#
loop_
_entity_poly.entity_id
_entity_poly.type
_entity_poly.pdbx_seq_one_letter_code
_entity_poly.pdbx_strand_id
1 'polypeptide(L)'
;MEKKITGYTTVDISQWHRKEHFEAFQSVAQCTYNQTVQLDITAFLKTVKKNKHKFYPAFIHILARLMNAHPEFRMAMKDGELVIWDSVHPCYTVFHEQTETFSSLWSEYHDDFRQFLHIYSQDVACYGENLAYFPKGFIENMFFVSANPWVSFTSFDLNVANMDNFFAPVFTMGKYYTQGDKVLMPLAIQVHHAVCDGFHVGRMLNELQQYCDEWQGGA
;
A
#
# COMPACT_ATOMS: atom_id res chain seq x y z
N MET A 1 12.56 15.34 -19.19
CA MET A 1 11.49 14.47 -19.71
C MET A 1 10.46 14.35 -18.62
N GLU A 2 9.26 14.89 -18.83
CA GLU A 2 8.14 14.66 -17.92
C GLU A 2 7.86 13.16 -17.90
N LYS A 3 8.14 12.50 -16.78
CA LYS A 3 7.82 11.10 -16.59
C LYS A 3 6.28 11.04 -16.59
N LYS A 4 5.68 10.35 -17.57
CA LYS A 4 4.23 10.16 -17.57
C LYS A 4 3.87 9.43 -16.27
N ILE A 5 3.11 10.09 -15.41
CA ILE A 5 2.61 9.52 -14.14
C ILE A 5 1.77 8.25 -14.40
N THR A 6 1.28 8.04 -15.63
CA THR A 6 0.32 7.01 -16.01
C THR A 6 0.82 6.00 -17.06
N GLY A 7 2.13 5.76 -17.16
CA GLY A 7 2.65 4.72 -18.05
C GLY A 7 2.17 3.32 -17.65
N TYR A 8 1.87 2.46 -18.63
CA TYR A 8 1.45 1.07 -18.40
C TYR A 8 1.83 0.15 -19.56
N THR A 9 1.85 -1.16 -19.28
CA THR A 9 2.03 -2.23 -20.27
C THR A 9 0.84 -3.18 -20.21
N THR A 10 0.24 -3.50 -21.36
CA THR A 10 -0.84 -4.51 -21.46
C THR A 10 -0.29 -5.91 -21.23
N VAL A 11 -1.03 -6.73 -20.49
CA VAL A 11 -0.71 -8.15 -20.28
C VAL A 11 -1.26 -8.97 -21.43
N ASP A 12 -0.39 -9.69 -22.14
CA ASP A 12 -0.85 -10.72 -23.08
C ASP A 12 -1.37 -11.93 -22.30
N ILE A 13 -2.68 -11.91 -22.01
CA ILE A 13 -3.36 -12.98 -21.28
C ILE A 13 -3.17 -14.34 -21.95
N SER A 14 -3.05 -14.40 -23.29
CA SER A 14 -2.89 -15.67 -24.01
C SER A 14 -1.58 -16.39 -23.70
N GLN A 15 -0.53 -15.63 -23.34
CA GLN A 15 0.79 -16.14 -22.97
C GLN A 15 1.05 -16.09 -21.47
N TRP A 16 0.11 -15.57 -20.67
CA TRP A 16 0.30 -15.41 -19.24
C TRP A 16 0.09 -16.74 -18.50
N HIS A 17 1.12 -17.17 -17.76
CA HIS A 17 1.10 -18.43 -17.01
C HIS A 17 -0.04 -18.53 -15.97
N ARG A 18 -0.63 -17.39 -15.53
CA ARG A 18 -1.80 -17.38 -14.62
C ARG A 18 -3.13 -17.16 -15.34
N LYS A 19 -3.20 -17.26 -16.66
CA LYS A 19 -4.43 -17.07 -17.45
C LYS A 19 -5.64 -17.79 -16.85
N GLU A 20 -5.53 -19.12 -16.67
CA GLU A 20 -6.64 -19.94 -16.16
C GLU A 20 -7.09 -19.48 -14.76
N HIS A 21 -6.13 -19.13 -13.90
CA HIS A 21 -6.40 -18.68 -12.53
C HIS A 21 -7.12 -17.32 -12.56
N PHE A 22 -6.61 -16.38 -13.34
CA PHE A 22 -7.24 -15.08 -13.55
C PHE A 22 -8.67 -15.23 -14.07
N GLU A 23 -8.89 -16.02 -15.12
CA GLU A 23 -10.22 -16.26 -15.69
C GLU A 23 -11.19 -16.88 -14.68
N ALA A 24 -10.73 -17.83 -13.86
CA ALA A 24 -11.55 -18.44 -12.80
C ALA A 24 -11.95 -17.43 -11.71
N PHE A 25 -10.99 -16.62 -11.23
CA PHE A 25 -11.21 -15.58 -10.22
C PHE A 25 -11.88 -14.32 -10.77
N GLN A 26 -12.02 -14.19 -12.08
CA GLN A 26 -12.84 -13.17 -12.75
C GLN A 26 -14.26 -13.67 -13.06
N SER A 27 -14.58 -14.92 -12.72
CA SER A 27 -15.88 -15.54 -13.01
C SER A 27 -16.41 -16.32 -11.81
N VAL A 28 -16.25 -17.64 -11.81
CA VAL A 28 -16.92 -18.57 -10.88
C VAL A 28 -16.36 -18.51 -9.46
N ALA A 29 -15.13 -18.03 -9.28
CA ALA A 29 -14.43 -18.03 -8.01
C ALA A 29 -14.12 -16.60 -7.51
N GLN A 30 -14.80 -15.58 -8.02
CA GLN A 30 -14.50 -14.19 -7.70
C GLN A 30 -14.45 -13.93 -6.20
N CYS A 31 -13.28 -13.51 -5.71
CA CYS A 31 -13.06 -13.22 -4.31
C CYS A 31 -11.89 -12.28 -4.07
N THR A 32 -11.97 -11.60 -2.93
CA THR A 32 -10.82 -11.02 -2.23
C THR A 32 -10.52 -11.83 -0.99
N TYR A 33 -9.31 -11.67 -0.47
CA TYR A 33 -9.00 -12.16 0.87
C TYR A 33 -8.17 -11.13 1.62
N ASN A 34 -8.26 -11.22 2.95
CA ASN A 34 -7.45 -10.44 3.87
C ASN A 34 -6.46 -11.35 4.58
N GLN A 35 -5.29 -10.81 4.90
CA GLN A 35 -4.33 -11.45 5.80
C GLN A 35 -3.81 -10.41 6.77
N THR A 36 -3.86 -10.71 8.07
CA THR A 36 -3.28 -9.87 9.12
C THR A 36 -2.04 -10.55 9.70
N VAL A 37 -0.93 -9.81 9.80
CA VAL A 37 0.30 -10.25 10.47
C VAL A 37 0.66 -9.32 11.62
N GLN A 38 1.42 -9.84 12.59
CA GLN A 38 2.04 -9.06 13.65
C GLN A 38 3.51 -8.81 13.26
N LEU A 39 3.76 -7.71 12.56
CA LEU A 39 5.06 -7.35 12.02
C LEU A 39 5.99 -6.89 13.14
N ASP A 40 7.21 -7.44 13.22
CA ASP A 40 8.21 -6.97 14.16
C ASP A 40 8.85 -5.70 13.63
N ILE A 41 8.54 -4.57 14.26
CA ILE A 41 9.02 -3.24 13.87
C ILE A 41 10.09 -2.71 14.83
N THR A 42 10.69 -3.57 15.66
CA THR A 42 11.61 -3.15 16.73
C THR A 42 12.81 -2.38 16.17
N ALA A 43 13.48 -2.94 15.17
CA ALA A 43 14.63 -2.32 14.51
C ALA A 43 14.21 -1.06 13.75
N PHE A 44 13.16 -1.16 12.92
CA PHE A 44 12.60 -0.05 12.17
C PHE A 44 12.26 1.15 13.06
N LEU A 45 11.50 0.95 14.13
CA LEU A 45 11.08 2.01 15.05
C LEU A 45 12.28 2.68 15.72
N LYS A 46 13.31 1.91 16.07
CA LYS A 46 14.57 2.44 16.62
C LYS A 46 15.28 3.33 15.60
N THR A 47 15.37 2.90 14.34
CA THR A 47 15.99 3.69 13.26
C THR A 47 15.20 4.96 12.96
N VAL A 48 13.88 4.87 12.84
CA VAL A 48 12.99 6.03 12.62
C VAL A 48 13.22 7.09 13.70
N LYS A 49 13.23 6.68 14.98
CA LYS A 49 13.47 7.59 16.11
C LYS A 49 14.88 8.17 16.09
N LYS A 50 15.91 7.35 15.84
CA LYS A 50 17.32 7.79 15.76
C LYS A 50 17.51 8.87 14.70
N ASN A 51 16.90 8.70 13.53
CA ASN A 51 17.01 9.61 12.40
C ASN A 51 15.98 10.76 12.42
N LYS A 52 15.14 10.84 13.47
CA LYS A 52 14.09 11.87 13.62
C LYS A 52 13.08 11.90 12.47
N HIS A 53 12.84 10.75 11.82
CA HIS A 53 11.80 10.63 10.81
C HIS A 53 10.42 10.43 11.46
N LYS A 54 9.37 10.78 10.72
CA LYS A 54 8.00 10.39 11.09
C LYS A 54 7.76 8.94 10.67
N PHE A 55 7.15 8.15 11.56
CA PHE A 55 6.90 6.73 11.32
C PHE A 55 6.06 6.49 10.06
N TYR A 56 4.93 7.19 9.94
CA TYR A 56 3.94 6.93 8.89
C TYR A 56 4.50 7.08 7.46
N PRO A 57 5.11 8.22 7.06
CA PRO A 57 5.70 8.34 5.73
C PRO A 57 6.89 7.38 5.51
N ALA A 58 7.66 7.05 6.55
CA ALA A 58 8.74 6.07 6.43
C ALA A 58 8.20 4.66 6.11
N PHE A 59 7.12 4.25 6.77
CA PHE A 59 6.50 2.94 6.53
C PHE A 59 5.77 2.90 5.18
N ILE A 60 5.06 3.97 4.81
CA ILE A 60 4.44 4.12 3.49
C ILE A 60 5.48 3.96 2.37
N HIS A 61 6.68 4.52 2.54
CA HIS A 61 7.75 4.40 1.54
C HIS A 61 8.19 2.94 1.32
N ILE A 62 8.33 2.16 2.39
CA ILE A 62 8.68 0.74 2.30
C ILE A 62 7.57 -0.03 1.56
N LEU A 63 6.31 0.21 1.90
CA LEU A 63 5.18 -0.40 1.17
C LEU A 63 5.20 -0.01 -0.31
N ALA A 64 5.38 1.28 -0.62
CA ALA A 64 5.44 1.76 -2.00
C ALA A 64 6.58 1.11 -2.79
N ARG A 65 7.75 0.92 -2.17
CA ARG A 65 8.88 0.21 -2.77
C ARG A 65 8.51 -1.23 -3.13
N LEU A 66 7.87 -1.96 -2.23
CA LEU A 66 7.44 -3.34 -2.46
C LEU A 66 6.33 -3.44 -3.52
N MET A 67 5.35 -2.54 -3.49
CA MET A 67 4.30 -2.49 -4.52
C MET A 67 4.87 -2.20 -5.91
N ASN A 68 5.91 -1.36 -6.00
CA ASN A 68 6.58 -1.08 -7.27
C ASN A 68 7.54 -2.19 -7.71
N ALA A 69 8.07 -2.99 -6.79
CA ALA A 69 8.98 -4.09 -7.10
C ALA A 69 8.29 -5.29 -7.76
N HIS A 70 7.01 -5.54 -7.43
CA HIS A 70 6.28 -6.72 -7.90
C HIS A 70 5.10 -6.35 -8.79
N PRO A 71 4.98 -6.91 -10.01
CA PRO A 71 3.97 -6.50 -10.99
C PRO A 71 2.54 -6.83 -10.58
N GLU A 72 2.31 -7.91 -9.82
CA GLU A 72 0.96 -8.34 -9.43
C GLU A 72 0.20 -7.31 -8.56
N PHE A 73 0.93 -6.45 -7.84
CA PHE A 73 0.36 -5.36 -7.03
C PHE A 73 0.11 -4.08 -7.83
N ARG A 74 0.51 -4.06 -9.10
CA ARG A 74 0.36 -2.93 -10.04
C ARG A 74 -0.62 -3.25 -11.17
N MET A 75 -1.32 -4.37 -11.08
CA MET A 75 -2.30 -4.76 -12.09
C MET A 75 -3.59 -3.97 -11.93
N ALA A 76 -4.23 -3.65 -13.05
CA ALA A 76 -5.54 -3.02 -13.11
C ALA A 76 -6.26 -3.41 -14.41
N MET A 77 -7.58 -3.24 -14.45
CA MET A 77 -8.33 -3.25 -15.71
C MET A 77 -8.38 -1.83 -16.27
N LYS A 78 -7.98 -1.66 -17.53
CA LYS A 78 -8.06 -0.38 -18.26
C LYS A 78 -8.63 -0.63 -19.65
N ASP A 79 -9.72 0.06 -19.98
CA ASP A 79 -10.39 -0.03 -21.29
C ASP A 79 -10.73 -1.47 -21.72
N GLY A 80 -11.03 -2.34 -20.75
CA GLY A 80 -11.33 -3.76 -20.96
C GLY A 80 -10.11 -4.68 -21.02
N GLU A 81 -8.90 -4.16 -20.90
CA GLU A 81 -7.65 -4.92 -20.91
C GLU A 81 -7.02 -5.00 -19.52
N LEU A 82 -6.34 -6.11 -19.22
CA LEU A 82 -5.49 -6.23 -18.04
C LEU A 82 -4.16 -5.52 -18.32
N VAL A 83 -3.82 -4.54 -17.49
CA VAL A 83 -2.58 -3.76 -17.60
C VAL A 83 -1.75 -3.85 -16.33
N ILE A 84 -0.46 -3.59 -16.45
CA ILE A 84 0.47 -3.37 -15.35
C ILE A 84 0.94 -1.93 -15.43
N TRP A 85 0.67 -1.12 -14.40
CA TRP A 85 1.18 0.24 -14.30
C TRP A 85 2.70 0.25 -14.19
N ASP A 86 3.40 1.14 -14.88
CA ASP A 86 4.87 1.30 -14.78
C ASP A 86 5.29 1.65 -13.35
N SER A 87 4.46 2.42 -12.64
CA SER A 87 4.60 2.72 -11.21
C SER A 87 3.23 2.92 -10.56
N VAL A 88 3.14 2.61 -9.27
CA VAL A 88 1.97 2.92 -8.44
C VAL A 88 2.35 3.84 -7.27
N HIS A 89 1.39 4.63 -6.83
CA HIS A 89 1.58 5.67 -5.83
C HIS A 89 0.77 5.38 -4.55
N PRO A 90 1.34 5.60 -3.35
CA PRO A 90 0.59 5.42 -2.11
C PRO A 90 -0.50 6.47 -1.98
N CYS A 91 -1.75 6.02 -1.82
CA CYS A 91 -2.88 6.82 -1.37
C CYS A 91 -3.13 6.52 0.11
N TYR A 92 -2.89 7.49 0.99
CA TYR A 92 -2.92 7.33 2.43
C TYR A 92 -3.95 8.24 3.11
N THR A 93 -4.46 7.78 4.26
CA THR A 93 -5.43 8.55 5.03
C THR A 93 -4.77 9.66 5.87
N VAL A 94 -5.41 10.83 5.92
CA VAL A 94 -5.07 11.97 6.78
C VAL A 94 -6.30 12.28 7.64
N PHE A 95 -6.15 12.20 8.96
CA PHE A 95 -7.25 12.41 9.92
C PHE A 95 -7.40 13.89 10.29
N HIS A 96 -8.64 14.37 10.35
CA HIS A 96 -9.01 15.74 10.71
C HIS A 96 -9.64 15.76 12.10
N GLU A 97 -8.87 16.21 13.10
CA GLU A 97 -9.32 16.20 14.51
C GLU A 97 -10.56 17.07 14.73
N GLN A 98 -10.71 18.17 13.98
CA GLN A 98 -11.79 19.14 14.17
C GLN A 98 -13.16 18.61 13.72
N THR A 99 -13.18 17.69 12.76
CA THR A 99 -14.40 17.14 12.17
C THR A 99 -14.57 15.65 12.39
N GLU A 100 -13.56 14.99 12.98
CA GLU A 100 -13.50 13.53 13.15
C GLU A 100 -13.68 12.77 11.82
N THR A 101 -13.28 13.40 10.71
CA THR A 101 -13.29 12.82 9.36
C THR A 101 -11.87 12.53 8.87
N PHE A 102 -11.73 11.99 7.67
CA PHE A 102 -10.43 11.79 7.03
C PHE A 102 -10.49 12.12 5.53
N SER A 103 -9.32 12.44 4.99
CA SER A 103 -9.07 12.56 3.54
C SER A 103 -8.16 11.45 3.05
N SER A 104 -8.33 11.09 1.78
CA SER A 104 -7.44 10.21 1.01
C SER A 104 -6.51 11.07 0.15
N LEU A 105 -5.25 11.18 0.56
CA LEU A 105 -4.22 11.95 -0.13
C LEU A 105 -3.19 10.99 -0.74
N TRP A 106 -2.61 11.35 -1.89
CA TRP A 106 -1.57 10.54 -2.51
C TRP A 106 -0.32 11.37 -2.83
N SER A 107 0.83 10.69 -2.78
CA SER A 107 2.12 11.27 -3.16
C SER A 107 2.80 10.44 -4.22
N GLU A 108 3.48 11.12 -5.15
CA GLU A 108 4.26 10.42 -6.17
C GLU A 108 5.34 9.56 -5.52
N TYR A 109 5.46 8.32 -5.98
CA TYR A 109 6.47 7.39 -5.51
C TYR A 109 7.84 7.78 -6.04
N HIS A 110 8.84 7.70 -5.18
CA HIS A 110 10.24 7.82 -5.56
C HIS A 110 11.08 6.79 -4.81
N ASP A 111 12.03 6.14 -5.51
CA ASP A 111 12.84 5.07 -4.90
C ASP A 111 13.78 5.61 -3.80
N ASP A 112 14.33 6.80 -4.00
CA ASP A 112 15.02 7.54 -2.94
C ASP A 112 14.03 8.05 -1.89
N PHE A 113 14.26 7.64 -0.64
CA PHE A 113 13.42 7.96 0.50
C PHE A 113 13.35 9.46 0.80
N ARG A 114 14.43 10.22 0.60
CA ARG A 114 14.46 11.65 0.92
C ARG A 114 13.63 12.44 -0.08
N GLN A 115 13.71 12.09 -1.36
CA GLN A 115 12.85 12.64 -2.40
C GLN A 115 11.39 12.30 -2.14
N PHE A 116 11.07 11.04 -1.80
CA PHE A 116 9.71 10.67 -1.42
C PHE A 116 9.20 11.49 -0.22
N LEU A 117 10.02 11.62 0.83
CA LEU A 117 9.64 12.39 2.02
C LEU A 117 9.44 13.88 1.71
N HIS A 118 10.22 14.44 0.79
CA HIS A 118 10.04 15.80 0.32
C HIS A 118 8.69 15.98 -0.39
N ILE A 119 8.38 15.11 -1.36
CA ILE A 119 7.10 15.10 -2.09
C ILE A 119 5.93 14.94 -1.12
N TYR A 120 5.99 13.95 -0.23
CA TYR A 120 4.98 13.70 0.81
C TYR A 120 4.74 14.94 1.67
N SER A 121 5.82 15.60 2.11
CA SER A 121 5.71 16.77 2.97
C SER A 121 5.09 17.97 2.24
N GLN A 122 5.38 18.14 0.95
CA GLN A 122 4.75 19.17 0.11
C GLN A 122 3.25 18.91 -0.07
N ASP A 123 2.88 17.67 -0.37
CA ASP A 123 1.47 17.29 -0.52
C ASP A 123 0.67 17.49 0.76
N VAL A 124 1.21 17.04 1.91
CA VAL A 124 0.56 17.25 3.22
C VAL A 124 0.48 18.73 3.56
N ALA A 125 1.52 19.53 3.28
CA ALA A 125 1.47 20.97 3.52
C ALA A 125 0.43 21.69 2.64
N CYS A 126 0.24 21.22 1.40
CA CYS A 126 -0.69 21.85 0.46
C CYS A 126 -2.14 21.41 0.66
N TYR A 127 -2.37 20.15 1.03
CA TYR A 127 -3.70 19.52 1.02
C TYR A 127 -4.13 18.95 2.39
N GLY A 128 -3.25 18.90 3.38
CA GLY A 128 -3.49 18.21 4.65
C GLY A 128 -4.61 18.79 5.51
N GLU A 129 -4.90 20.09 5.36
CA GLU A 129 -6.01 20.76 6.06
C GLU A 129 -7.30 20.83 5.21
N ASN A 130 -7.29 20.28 4.00
CA ASN A 130 -8.46 20.24 3.13
C ASN A 130 -9.37 19.06 3.52
N LEU A 131 -10.59 19.36 3.96
CA LEU A 131 -11.56 18.38 4.47
C LEU A 131 -12.25 17.55 3.37
N ALA A 132 -11.97 17.80 2.09
CA ALA A 132 -12.50 16.98 0.99
C ALA A 132 -11.96 15.55 1.04
N TYR A 133 -12.75 14.57 0.59
CA TYR A 133 -12.32 13.17 0.58
C TYR A 133 -11.09 12.92 -0.33
N PHE A 134 -11.02 13.56 -1.50
CA PHE A 134 -9.85 13.52 -2.40
C PHE A 134 -9.34 14.94 -2.68
N PRO A 135 -8.55 15.54 -1.78
CA PRO A 135 -8.18 16.95 -1.88
C PRO A 135 -7.22 17.25 -3.04
N LYS A 136 -6.43 16.26 -3.48
CA LYS A 136 -5.50 16.34 -4.62
C LYS A 136 -6.10 15.72 -5.91
N GLY A 137 -7.37 15.33 -5.89
CA GLY A 137 -8.01 14.59 -6.97
C GLY A 137 -7.56 13.12 -7.04
N PHE A 138 -8.19 12.37 -7.94
CA PHE A 138 -7.99 10.93 -8.11
C PHE A 138 -7.07 10.63 -9.30
N ILE A 139 -6.22 9.60 -9.17
CA ILE A 139 -5.45 8.99 -10.25
C ILE A 139 -5.65 7.47 -10.22
N GLU A 140 -5.49 6.79 -11.36
CA GLU A 140 -5.82 5.36 -11.46
C GLU A 140 -4.77 4.42 -10.84
N ASN A 141 -3.50 4.81 -10.87
CA ASN A 141 -2.37 3.97 -10.47
C ASN A 141 -1.99 4.16 -8.99
N MET A 142 -2.91 3.85 -8.09
CA MET A 142 -2.70 3.92 -6.65
C MET A 142 -2.86 2.58 -5.95
N PHE A 143 -2.23 2.45 -4.79
CA PHE A 143 -2.58 1.46 -3.77
C PHE A 143 -2.92 2.20 -2.47
N PHE A 144 -3.69 1.57 -1.58
CA PHE A 144 -4.28 2.27 -0.45
C PHE A 144 -3.61 1.90 0.87
N VAL A 145 -3.35 2.90 1.71
CA VAL A 145 -2.77 2.74 3.04
C VAL A 145 -3.64 3.48 4.05
N SER A 146 -4.09 2.76 5.07
CA SER A 146 -4.81 3.34 6.20
C SER A 146 -4.07 3.05 7.50
N ALA A 147 -4.24 3.93 8.49
CA ALA A 147 -3.72 3.76 9.82
C ALA A 147 -4.82 3.97 10.86
N ASN A 148 -4.94 3.02 11.79
CA ASN A 148 -5.70 3.17 13.02
C ASN A 148 -4.73 3.27 14.21
N PRO A 149 -4.15 4.46 14.46
CA PRO A 149 -3.15 4.64 15.51
C PRO A 149 -3.73 4.59 16.93
N TRP A 150 -5.06 4.54 17.08
CA TRP A 150 -5.73 4.60 18.37
C TRP A 150 -5.89 3.22 19.04
N VAL A 151 -6.01 2.15 18.25
CA VAL A 151 -6.24 0.79 18.75
C VAL A 151 -5.39 -0.26 18.02
N SER A 152 -4.98 -1.30 18.75
CA SER A 152 -4.30 -2.48 18.19
C SER A 152 -5.32 -3.55 17.83
N PHE A 153 -5.04 -4.38 16.83
CA PHE A 153 -5.93 -5.44 16.39
C PHE A 153 -5.18 -6.73 16.04
N THR A 154 -5.88 -7.86 16.06
CA THR A 154 -5.37 -9.15 15.59
C THR A 154 -5.94 -9.57 14.23
N SER A 155 -7.07 -8.99 13.82
CA SER A 155 -7.64 -9.07 12.48
C SER A 155 -8.23 -7.73 12.08
N PHE A 156 -8.16 -7.40 10.79
CA PHE A 156 -8.87 -6.29 10.19
C PHE A 156 -9.32 -6.69 8.78
N ASP A 157 -10.61 -6.55 8.50
CA ASP A 157 -11.23 -7.01 7.27
C ASP A 157 -12.16 -5.92 6.71
N LEU A 158 -11.97 -5.59 5.43
CA LEU A 158 -12.86 -4.69 4.71
C LEU A 158 -13.94 -5.47 3.96
N ASN A 159 -15.20 -5.26 4.36
CA ASN A 159 -16.35 -5.80 3.66
C ASN A 159 -16.79 -4.76 2.61
N VAL A 160 -16.40 -4.98 1.36
CA VAL A 160 -16.76 -4.10 0.24
C VAL A 160 -17.87 -4.74 -0.57
N ALA A 161 -18.97 -4.01 -0.77
CA ALA A 161 -20.16 -4.53 -1.44
C ALA A 161 -19.92 -4.88 -2.92
N ASN A 162 -19.04 -4.14 -3.60
CA ASN A 162 -18.61 -4.43 -4.96
C ASN A 162 -17.11 -4.14 -5.10
N MET A 163 -16.33 -5.17 -5.45
CA MET A 163 -14.89 -5.10 -5.66
C MET A 163 -14.49 -5.51 -7.09
N ASP A 164 -15.45 -5.51 -8.03
CA ASP A 164 -15.25 -5.93 -9.42
C ASP A 164 -14.06 -5.18 -10.02
N ASN A 165 -13.05 -5.92 -10.47
CA ASN A 165 -11.83 -5.39 -11.09
C ASN A 165 -11.02 -4.39 -10.25
N PHE A 166 -11.30 -4.27 -8.95
CA PHE A 166 -10.48 -3.47 -8.04
C PHE A 166 -9.31 -4.32 -7.54
N PHE A 167 -8.19 -4.22 -8.25
CA PHE A 167 -6.99 -5.03 -8.01
C PHE A 167 -5.94 -4.35 -7.13
N ALA A 168 -6.11 -3.05 -6.85
CA ALA A 168 -5.20 -2.28 -6.01
C ALA A 168 -5.17 -2.84 -4.57
N PRO A 169 -3.99 -3.18 -4.02
CA PRO A 169 -3.89 -3.64 -2.64
C PRO A 169 -4.32 -2.57 -1.65
N VAL A 170 -4.93 -3.01 -0.54
CA VAL A 170 -5.33 -2.13 0.57
C VAL A 170 -4.63 -2.60 1.83
N PHE A 171 -3.87 -1.70 2.44
CA PHE A 171 -3.18 -1.92 3.71
C PHE A 171 -3.87 -1.18 4.85
N THR A 172 -4.01 -1.84 6.00
CA THR A 172 -4.42 -1.17 7.25
C THR A 172 -3.41 -1.49 8.34
N MET A 173 -2.82 -0.46 8.92
CA MET A 173 -1.94 -0.57 10.08
C MET A 173 -2.72 -0.29 11.37
N GLY A 174 -2.43 -1.01 12.44
CA GLY A 174 -2.94 -0.68 13.78
C GLY A 174 -1.88 -0.09 14.69
N LYS A 175 -2.32 0.32 15.88
CA LYS A 175 -1.43 0.77 16.94
C LYS A 175 -0.48 -0.36 17.33
N TYR A 176 0.83 -0.12 17.20
CA TYR A 176 1.83 -1.08 17.66
C TYR A 176 1.85 -1.19 19.19
N TYR A 177 2.37 -2.31 19.69
CA TYR A 177 2.46 -2.62 21.12
C TYR A 177 3.75 -3.38 21.43
N THR A 178 4.18 -3.32 22.69
CA THR A 178 5.36 -4.05 23.15
C THR A 178 4.96 -5.46 23.58
N GLN A 179 5.69 -6.47 23.11
CA GLN A 179 5.57 -7.86 23.54
C GLN A 179 6.96 -8.43 23.81
N GLY A 180 7.32 -8.56 25.09
CA GLY A 180 8.67 -8.94 25.50
C GLY A 180 9.69 -7.88 25.10
N ASP A 181 10.72 -8.29 24.37
CA ASP A 181 11.78 -7.45 23.81
C ASP A 181 11.42 -6.84 22.44
N LYS A 182 10.25 -7.21 21.89
CA LYS A 182 9.79 -6.77 20.56
C LYS A 182 8.74 -5.69 20.64
N VAL A 183 8.69 -4.87 19.59
CA VAL A 183 7.56 -3.99 19.28
C VAL A 183 6.87 -4.55 18.04
N LEU A 184 5.63 -5.02 18.21
CA LEU A 184 4.84 -5.61 17.14
C LEU A 184 3.81 -4.61 16.64
N MET A 185 3.62 -4.57 15.32
CA MET A 185 2.59 -3.78 14.67
C MET A 185 1.67 -4.69 13.88
N PRO A 186 0.35 -4.66 14.12
CA PRO A 186 -0.58 -5.36 13.27
C PRO A 186 -0.68 -4.66 11.91
N LEU A 187 -0.51 -5.45 10.85
CA LEU A 187 -0.66 -5.02 9.47
C LEU A 187 -1.61 -5.98 8.77
N ALA A 188 -2.74 -5.46 8.30
CA ALA A 188 -3.65 -6.17 7.41
C ALA A 188 -3.40 -5.76 5.96
N ILE A 189 -3.45 -6.73 5.06
CA ILE A 189 -3.47 -6.54 3.61
C ILE A 189 -4.71 -7.22 3.03
N GLN A 190 -5.43 -6.49 2.18
CA GLN A 190 -6.48 -7.03 1.31
C GLN A 190 -5.99 -7.02 -0.14
N VAL A 191 -6.22 -8.11 -0.86
CA VAL A 191 -5.94 -8.21 -2.31
C VAL A 191 -7.06 -8.95 -3.04
N HIS A 192 -7.12 -8.75 -4.36
CA HIS A 192 -7.99 -9.51 -5.25
C HIS A 192 -7.31 -10.78 -5.74
N HIS A 193 -7.97 -11.94 -5.61
CA HIS A 193 -7.33 -13.23 -5.85
C HIS A 193 -6.97 -13.46 -7.32
N ALA A 194 -7.70 -12.80 -8.25
CA ALA A 194 -7.40 -12.83 -9.68
C ALA A 194 -5.96 -12.41 -10.01
N VAL A 195 -5.40 -11.45 -9.26
CA VAL A 195 -4.04 -10.97 -9.51
C VAL A 195 -3.05 -11.40 -8.44
N CYS A 196 -3.49 -11.79 -7.25
CA CYS A 196 -2.59 -12.15 -6.14
C CYS A 196 -3.02 -13.44 -5.43
N ASP A 197 -2.22 -14.51 -5.57
CA ASP A 197 -2.33 -15.70 -4.70
C ASP A 197 -1.60 -15.49 -3.36
N GLY A 198 -1.86 -16.36 -2.38
CA GLY A 198 -1.22 -16.32 -1.05
C GLY A 198 0.31 -16.36 -1.10
N PHE A 199 0.91 -16.95 -2.15
CA PHE A 199 2.37 -16.88 -2.37
C PHE A 199 2.86 -15.43 -2.55
N HIS A 200 2.17 -14.62 -3.33
CA HIS A 200 2.57 -13.24 -3.63
C HIS A 200 2.52 -12.38 -2.36
N VAL A 201 1.43 -12.50 -1.60
CA VAL A 201 1.27 -11.82 -0.31
C VAL A 201 2.31 -12.31 0.70
N GLY A 202 2.53 -13.63 0.80
CA GLY A 202 3.55 -14.22 1.67
C GLY A 202 4.97 -13.73 1.35
N ARG A 203 5.34 -13.69 0.06
CA ARG A 203 6.63 -13.12 -0.39
C ARG A 203 6.77 -11.67 0.03
N MET A 204 5.78 -10.83 -0.27
CA MET A 204 5.82 -9.41 0.05
C MET A 204 5.92 -9.16 1.56
N LEU A 205 5.18 -9.91 2.38
CA LEU A 205 5.24 -9.77 3.85
C LEU A 205 6.60 -10.20 4.43
N ASN A 206 7.22 -11.25 3.87
CA ASN A 206 8.56 -11.66 4.27
C ASN A 206 9.61 -10.61 3.90
N GLU A 207 9.54 -10.05 2.69
CA GLU A 207 10.41 -8.95 2.27
C GLU A 207 10.18 -7.70 3.12
N LEU A 208 8.92 -7.37 3.46
CA LEU A 208 8.58 -6.28 4.36
C LEU A 208 9.23 -6.44 5.74
N GLN A 209 9.20 -7.64 6.30
CA GLN A 209 9.88 -7.93 7.57
C GLN A 209 11.40 -7.71 7.45
N GLN A 210 12.03 -8.21 6.38
CA GLN A 210 13.45 -7.97 6.11
C GLN A 210 13.77 -6.46 6.01
N TYR A 211 12.95 -5.69 5.29
CA TYR A 211 13.10 -4.24 5.24
C TYR A 211 12.95 -3.61 6.63
N CYS A 212 11.99 -4.03 7.46
CA CYS A 212 11.87 -3.51 8.82
C CYS A 212 13.09 -3.81 9.70
N ASP A 213 13.73 -4.96 9.49
CA ASP A 213 14.92 -5.37 10.25
C ASP A 213 16.17 -4.62 9.80
N GLU A 214 16.28 -4.33 8.50
CA GLU A 214 17.50 -3.80 7.87
C GLU A 214 17.47 -2.30 7.56
N TRP A 215 16.30 -1.64 7.57
CA TRP A 215 16.16 -0.25 7.12
C TRP A 215 17.04 0.71 7.93
N GLN A 216 17.92 1.43 7.23
CA GLN A 216 18.89 2.37 7.81
C GLN A 216 18.48 3.84 7.72
N GLY A 217 17.28 4.16 7.20
CA GLY A 217 16.79 5.54 7.13
C GLY A 217 17.08 6.28 5.82
N GLY A 218 17.28 5.57 4.70
CA GLY A 218 17.43 6.19 3.38
C GLY A 218 18.64 7.12 3.27
N ALA A 219 19.84 6.53 3.34
CA ALA A 219 21.09 7.21 3.01
C ALA A 219 21.32 7.19 1.49
#